data_AF-A0A6V7KKQ5-F1
#
_entry.id   AF-A0A6V7KKQ5-F1
#
_cell.length_a   1.000
_cell.length_b   1.000
_cell.length_c   1.000
_cell.angle_alpha   90.00
_cell.angle_beta   90.00
_cell.angle_gamma   90.00
#
_symmetry.space_group_name_H-M   'P 1'
#
loop_
_entity.id
_entity.type
_entity.pdbx_description
1 polymer ?
#
loop_
_entity_poly.entity_id
_entity_poly.type
_entity_poly.pdbx_seq_one_letter_code
_entity_poly.pdbx_strand_id
1 'polypeptide(L)'
;GDTTSSAVLRLLLLYHEPELCSFLDTKRVSPDQYTEGWVNTLLAGVCSLGAVFRIWDLYFMQNDPFFMLFLSLIMVINVRDEILAMKDEDKLTIVDTLAAMPSALVAEDVTDFCSLAQYYKMKTPSSFTQALFSIMFGEGGDEKFISHALCLPVTAQELIENSQESMASGGPIDTVKFFLVDC
;
A
#
# COMPACT_ATOMS: atom_id res chain seq x y z
N GLY A 1 13.44 5.66 -8.30
CA GLY A 1 12.18 6.37 -8.60
C GLY A 1 11.04 5.38 -8.65
N ASP A 2 10.69 4.88 -9.85
CA ASP A 2 9.54 3.96 -10.02
C ASP A 2 9.76 2.56 -9.42
N THR A 3 10.97 2.01 -9.51
CA THR A 3 11.29 0.67 -9.00
C THR A 3 11.14 0.56 -7.48
N THR A 4 11.50 1.62 -6.75
CA THR A 4 11.43 1.66 -5.29
C THR A 4 9.98 1.67 -4.80
N SER A 5 9.15 2.56 -5.36
CA SER A 5 7.71 2.62 -5.03
C SER A 5 6.98 1.31 -5.36
N SER A 6 7.35 0.67 -6.48
CA SER A 6 6.82 -0.64 -6.87
C SER A 6 7.17 -1.72 -5.86
N ALA A 7 8.45 -1.82 -5.45
CA ALA A 7 8.87 -2.80 -4.44
C ALA A 7 8.19 -2.57 -3.09
N VAL A 8 8.05 -1.32 -2.66
CA VAL A 8 7.34 -0.95 -1.42
C VAL A 8 5.86 -1.35 -1.48
N LEU A 9 5.16 -1.04 -2.57
CA LEU A 9 3.76 -1.41 -2.75
C LEU A 9 3.59 -2.94 -2.77
N ARG A 10 4.52 -3.67 -3.37
CA ARG A 10 4.53 -5.13 -3.34
C ARG A 10 4.70 -5.67 -1.91
N LEU A 11 5.57 -5.08 -1.09
CA LEU A 11 5.74 -5.48 0.32
C LEU A 11 4.49 -5.18 1.16
N LEU A 12 3.85 -4.02 0.93
CA LEU A 12 2.58 -3.68 1.55
C LEU A 12 1.48 -4.68 1.16
N LEU A 13 1.40 -5.04 -0.12
CA LEU A 13 0.45 -6.03 -0.60
C LEU A 13 0.72 -7.40 0.02
N LEU A 14 1.98 -7.82 0.12
CA LEU A 14 2.34 -9.06 0.80
C LEU A 14 1.93 -9.08 2.28
N TYR A 15 2.07 -7.94 2.96
CA TYR A 15 1.72 -7.83 4.38
C TYR A 15 0.21 -7.90 4.61
N HIS A 16 -0.57 -7.20 3.79
CA HIS A 16 -2.02 -7.07 3.97
C HIS A 16 -2.84 -8.15 3.25
N GLU A 17 -2.43 -8.56 2.05
CA GLU A 17 -3.11 -9.55 1.20
C GLU A 17 -2.10 -10.54 0.56
N PRO A 18 -1.54 -11.46 1.36
CA PRO A 18 -0.46 -12.34 0.91
C PRO A 18 -0.85 -13.26 -0.25
N GLU A 19 -2.10 -13.72 -0.30
CA GLU A 19 -2.61 -14.57 -1.38
C GLU A 19 -2.61 -13.83 -2.73
N LEU A 20 -3.12 -12.60 -2.74
CA LEU A 20 -3.13 -11.76 -3.94
C LEU A 20 -1.71 -11.41 -4.39
N CYS A 21 -0.84 -11.05 -3.45
CA CYS A 21 0.57 -10.79 -3.77
C CYS A 21 1.24 -12.02 -4.40
N SER A 22 1.03 -13.21 -3.84
CA SER A 22 1.61 -14.46 -4.35
C SER A 22 1.09 -14.81 -5.75
N PHE A 23 -0.19 -14.57 -6.02
CA PHE A 23 -0.79 -14.73 -7.33
C PHE A 23 -0.14 -13.82 -8.38
N LEU A 24 -0.02 -12.51 -8.07
CA LEU A 24 0.60 -11.53 -8.97
C LEU A 24 2.08 -11.83 -9.22
N ASP A 25 2.83 -12.20 -8.18
CA ASP A 25 4.23 -12.63 -8.29
C ASP A 25 4.37 -13.85 -9.22
N THR A 26 3.49 -14.84 -9.09
CA THR A 26 3.47 -16.03 -9.95
C THR A 26 3.19 -15.68 -11.42
N LYS A 27 2.29 -14.72 -11.65
CA LYS A 27 1.99 -14.17 -12.98
C LYS A 27 3.03 -13.16 -13.48
N ARG A 28 4.06 -12.87 -12.66
CA ARG A 28 5.10 -11.86 -12.91
C ARG A 28 4.53 -10.47 -13.19
N VAL A 29 3.44 -10.11 -12.51
CA VAL A 29 2.82 -8.79 -12.56
C VAL A 29 3.40 -7.95 -11.42
N SER A 30 4.19 -6.93 -11.76
CA SER A 30 4.78 -6.03 -10.77
C SER A 30 3.98 -4.72 -10.65
N PRO A 31 3.95 -4.07 -9.47
CA PRO A 31 3.13 -2.88 -9.26
C PRO A 31 3.36 -1.72 -10.22
N ASP A 32 4.61 -1.47 -10.62
CA ASP A 32 4.97 -0.46 -11.62
C ASP A 32 4.18 -0.60 -12.93
N GLN A 33 3.80 -1.82 -13.32
CA GLN A 33 3.12 -2.06 -14.59
C GLN A 33 1.68 -1.57 -14.62
N TYR A 34 1.02 -1.48 -13.46
CA TYR A 34 -0.40 -1.09 -13.37
C TYR A 34 -0.62 0.21 -12.59
N THR A 35 0.35 0.69 -11.80
CA THR A 35 0.21 1.93 -11.01
C THR A 35 0.84 3.16 -11.63
N GLU A 36 1.60 3.05 -12.73
CA GLU A 36 2.30 4.19 -13.35
C GLU A 36 1.33 5.35 -13.64
N GLY A 37 0.20 5.05 -14.30
CA GLY A 37 -0.84 6.04 -14.58
C GLY A 37 -1.51 6.61 -13.33
N TRP A 38 -1.53 5.87 -12.23
CA TRP A 38 -2.14 6.31 -10.97
C TRP A 38 -1.23 7.29 -10.25
N VAL A 39 0.03 6.92 -10.06
CA VAL A 39 0.99 7.68 -9.25
C VAL A 39 1.42 8.94 -10.00
N ASN A 40 1.74 8.84 -11.29
CA ASN A 40 2.24 9.97 -12.07
C ASN A 40 1.19 11.07 -12.30
N THR A 41 -0.09 10.72 -12.22
CA THR A 41 -1.20 11.68 -12.41
C THR A 41 -1.98 11.96 -11.13
N LEU A 42 -1.55 11.40 -9.99
CA LEU A 42 -2.32 11.43 -8.75
C LEU A 42 -3.80 11.03 -8.98
N LEU A 43 -3.99 9.91 -9.69
CA LEU A 43 -5.25 9.32 -10.15
C LEU A 43 -6.04 10.12 -11.20
N ALA A 44 -5.59 11.31 -11.59
CA ALA A 44 -6.32 12.15 -12.56
C ALA A 44 -6.37 11.61 -13.99
N GLY A 45 -5.45 10.72 -14.35
CA GLY A 45 -5.40 10.07 -15.66
C GLY A 45 -6.40 8.93 -15.83
N VAL A 46 -7.01 8.43 -14.75
CA VAL A 46 -7.86 7.23 -14.76
C VAL A 46 -9.23 7.49 -14.13
N CYS A 47 -9.29 8.27 -13.04
CA CYS A 47 -10.54 8.59 -12.35
C CYS A 47 -11.37 9.66 -13.08
N SER A 48 -12.68 9.70 -12.79
CA SER A 48 -13.55 10.80 -13.19
C SER A 48 -13.18 12.12 -12.49
N LEU A 49 -13.41 13.27 -13.14
CA LEU A 49 -13.07 14.59 -12.57
C LEU A 49 -13.70 14.83 -11.18
N GLY A 50 -14.94 14.36 -10.98
CA GLY A 50 -15.63 14.48 -9.69
C GLY A 50 -14.91 13.69 -8.58
N ALA A 51 -14.47 12.47 -8.87
CA ALA A 51 -13.70 11.68 -7.92
C ALA A 51 -12.31 12.30 -7.67
N VAL A 52 -11.63 12.76 -8.72
CA VAL A 52 -10.31 13.40 -8.63
C VAL A 52 -10.31 14.60 -7.70
N PHE A 53 -11.27 15.52 -7.83
CA PHE A 53 -11.34 16.68 -6.93
C PHE A 53 -11.51 16.28 -5.46
N ARG A 54 -12.37 15.30 -5.19
CA ARG A 54 -12.55 14.79 -3.81
C ARG A 54 -11.30 14.10 -3.28
N ILE A 55 -10.63 13.31 -4.11
CA ILE A 55 -9.38 12.64 -3.73
C ILE A 55 -8.34 13.69 -3.40
N TRP A 56 -8.20 14.72 -4.24
CA TRP A 56 -7.20 15.77 -4.06
C TRP A 56 -7.46 16.61 -2.81
N ASP A 57 -8.71 16.97 -2.53
CA ASP A 57 -9.09 17.65 -1.29
C ASP A 57 -8.60 16.88 -0.07
N LEU A 58 -8.91 15.58 0.02
CA LEU A 58 -8.51 14.74 1.15
C LEU A 58 -7.00 14.44 1.18
N TYR A 59 -6.41 14.18 0.02
CA TYR A 59 -4.99 13.87 -0.12
C TYR A 59 -4.11 15.03 0.35
N PHE A 60 -4.40 16.25 -0.09
CA PHE A 60 -3.63 17.43 0.33
C PHE A 60 -3.90 17.82 1.78
N MET A 61 -5.12 17.57 2.30
CA MET A 61 -5.41 17.75 3.73
C MET A 61 -4.62 16.78 4.62
N GLN A 62 -4.40 15.55 4.16
CA GLN A 62 -3.67 14.53 4.93
C GLN A 62 -2.19 14.89 5.16
N ASN A 63 -1.58 15.65 4.23
CA ASN A 63 -0.17 16.08 4.29
C ASN A 63 0.81 14.94 4.58
N ASP A 64 0.61 13.79 3.91
CA ASP A 64 1.40 12.58 4.10
C ASP A 64 1.86 12.01 2.75
N PRO A 65 3.17 11.99 2.47
CA PRO A 65 3.69 11.54 1.18
C PRO A 65 3.51 10.03 0.94
N PHE A 66 3.30 9.22 2.00
CA PHE A 66 3.03 7.78 1.86
C PHE A 66 1.60 7.47 1.49
N PHE A 67 0.68 8.44 1.61
CA PHE A 67 -0.74 8.16 1.48
C PHE A 67 -1.09 7.58 0.10
N MET A 68 -0.38 8.00 -0.95
CA MET A 68 -0.57 7.47 -2.31
C MET A 68 -0.29 5.96 -2.42
N LEU A 69 0.64 5.42 -1.64
CA LEU A 69 0.89 3.98 -1.60
C LEU A 69 -0.29 3.22 -1.00
N PHE A 70 -0.91 3.77 0.05
CA PHE A 70 -2.09 3.16 0.67
C PHE A 70 -3.33 3.30 -0.20
N LEU A 71 -3.51 4.42 -0.90
CA LEU A 71 -4.57 4.54 -1.92
C LEU A 71 -4.38 3.48 -3.02
N SER A 72 -3.16 3.29 -3.51
CA SER A 72 -2.84 2.27 -4.50
C SER A 72 -3.07 0.85 -3.96
N LEU A 73 -2.72 0.59 -2.69
CA LEU A 73 -2.97 -0.68 -2.02
C LEU A 73 -4.47 -1.01 -2.00
N ILE A 74 -5.29 -0.07 -1.53
CA ILE A 74 -6.74 -0.27 -1.44
C ILE A 74 -7.35 -0.50 -2.82
N MET A 75 -6.90 0.20 -3.87
CA MET A 75 -7.35 -0.04 -5.24
C MET A 75 -7.14 -1.49 -5.68
N VAL A 76 -5.99 -2.08 -5.35
CA VAL A 76 -5.66 -3.46 -5.69
C VAL A 76 -6.44 -4.46 -4.83
N ILE A 77 -6.55 -4.21 -3.52
CA ILE A 77 -7.29 -5.09 -2.59
C ILE A 77 -8.78 -5.14 -2.94
N ASN A 78 -9.37 -4.02 -3.35
CA ASN A 78 -10.80 -3.94 -3.69
C ASN A 78 -11.22 -4.89 -4.82
N VAL A 79 -10.29 -5.28 -5.69
CA VAL A 79 -10.56 -6.18 -6.83
C VAL A 79 -9.93 -7.55 -6.66
N ARG A 80 -9.49 -7.89 -5.44
CA ARG A 80 -8.84 -9.16 -5.11
C ARG A 80 -9.55 -10.37 -5.71
N ASP A 81 -10.85 -10.49 -5.46
CA ASP A 81 -11.61 -11.68 -5.88
C ASP A 81 -11.69 -11.81 -7.40
N GLU A 82 -11.83 -10.67 -8.11
CA GLU A 82 -11.82 -10.64 -9.57
C GLU A 82 -10.46 -11.07 -10.11
N ILE A 83 -9.37 -10.51 -9.58
CA ILE A 83 -8.01 -10.83 -10.02
C ILE A 83 -7.65 -12.30 -9.75
N LEU A 84 -8.04 -12.83 -8.59
CA LEU A 84 -7.81 -14.25 -8.26
C LEU A 84 -8.61 -15.19 -9.16
N ALA A 85 -9.75 -14.76 -9.70
CA ALA A 85 -10.52 -15.52 -10.67
C ALA A 85 -9.86 -15.58 -12.06
N MET A 86 -8.95 -14.65 -12.39
CA MET A 86 -8.24 -14.55 -13.68
C MET A 86 -7.07 -15.54 -13.82
N LYS A 87 -7.15 -16.72 -13.19
CA LYS A 87 -6.07 -17.72 -13.18
C LYS A 87 -5.65 -18.20 -14.58
N ASP A 88 -6.57 -18.20 -15.53
CA ASP A 88 -6.36 -18.67 -16.90
C ASP A 88 -6.05 -17.52 -17.87
N GLU A 89 -6.19 -16.26 -17.43
CA GLU A 89 -5.89 -15.07 -18.22
C GLU A 89 -4.38 -14.83 -18.33
N ASP A 90 -3.99 -14.18 -19.42
CA ASP A 90 -2.60 -13.80 -19.65
C ASP A 90 -2.20 -12.57 -18.82
N LYS A 91 -0.88 -12.36 -18.73
CA LYS A 91 -0.29 -11.29 -17.92
C LYS A 91 -0.82 -9.89 -18.31
N LEU A 92 -0.96 -9.60 -19.61
CA LEU A 92 -1.34 -8.26 -20.07
C LEU A 92 -2.78 -7.95 -19.65
N THR A 93 -3.68 -8.92 -19.82
CA THR A 93 -5.08 -8.78 -19.42
C THR A 93 -5.23 -8.48 -17.92
N ILE A 94 -4.44 -9.14 -17.06
CA ILE A 94 -4.41 -8.85 -15.60
C ILE A 94 -3.90 -7.42 -15.33
N VAL A 95 -2.84 -6.99 -16.00
CA VAL A 95 -2.27 -5.64 -15.85
C VAL A 95 -3.27 -4.58 -16.29
N ASP A 96 -3.92 -4.75 -17.43
CA ASP A 96 -4.91 -3.80 -17.96
C ASP A 96 -6.14 -3.70 -17.05
N THR A 97 -6.59 -4.85 -16.54
CA THR A 97 -7.70 -4.94 -15.58
C THR A 97 -7.37 -4.16 -14.32
N LEU A 98 -6.21 -4.43 -13.71
CA LEU A 98 -5.73 -3.66 -12.55
C LEU A 98 -5.66 -2.17 -12.88
N ALA A 99 -4.94 -1.78 -13.94
CA ALA A 99 -4.68 -0.38 -14.31
C ALA A 99 -5.96 0.44 -14.50
N ALA A 100 -7.05 -0.18 -14.97
CA ALA A 100 -8.35 0.45 -15.16
C ALA A 100 -9.16 0.64 -13.87
N MET A 101 -8.81 -0.02 -12.75
CA MET A 101 -9.65 -0.05 -11.55
C MET A 101 -10.03 1.31 -10.97
N PRO A 102 -9.15 2.31 -10.90
CA PRO A 102 -9.54 3.62 -10.39
C PRO A 102 -10.68 4.29 -11.17
N SER A 103 -10.92 3.90 -12.43
CA SER A 103 -11.99 4.46 -13.25
C SER A 103 -13.39 4.16 -12.71
N ALA A 104 -13.53 3.09 -11.93
CA ALA A 104 -14.77 2.72 -11.27
C ALA A 104 -15.06 3.55 -10.00
N LEU A 105 -14.09 4.29 -9.48
CA LEU A 105 -14.27 5.10 -8.28
C LEU A 105 -15.15 6.32 -8.56
N VAL A 106 -16.29 6.38 -7.88
CA VAL A 106 -17.20 7.54 -7.94
C VAL A 106 -16.95 8.48 -6.76
N ALA A 107 -17.31 9.76 -6.95
CA ALA A 107 -17.04 10.82 -5.97
C ALA A 107 -17.66 10.58 -4.58
N GLU A 108 -18.75 9.82 -4.53
CA GLU A 108 -19.49 9.46 -3.30
C GLU A 108 -18.68 8.50 -2.42
N ASP A 109 -17.91 7.60 -3.03
CA ASP A 109 -17.15 6.54 -2.34
C ASP A 109 -15.75 7.03 -1.91
N VAL A 110 -15.30 8.19 -2.38
CA VAL A 110 -13.93 8.70 -2.14
C VAL A 110 -13.63 8.86 -0.65
N THR A 111 -14.60 9.31 0.15
CA THR A 111 -14.40 9.50 1.59
C THR A 111 -14.10 8.16 2.26
N ASP A 112 -14.91 7.14 1.99
CA ASP A 112 -14.75 5.81 2.56
C ASP A 112 -13.46 5.15 2.06
N PHE A 113 -13.14 5.33 0.78
CA PHE A 113 -11.88 4.89 0.19
C PHE A 113 -10.66 5.49 0.90
N CYS A 114 -10.65 6.81 1.14
CA CYS A 114 -9.56 7.48 1.85
C CYS A 114 -9.49 7.05 3.33
N SER A 115 -10.62 6.88 4.01
CA SER A 115 -10.66 6.35 5.38
C SER A 115 -10.15 4.92 5.47
N LEU A 116 -10.45 4.08 4.47
CA LEU A 116 -9.92 2.72 4.41
C LEU A 116 -8.39 2.73 4.20
N ALA A 117 -7.87 3.59 3.32
CA ALA A 117 -6.43 3.75 3.15
C ALA A 117 -5.74 4.21 4.45
N GLN A 118 -6.35 5.13 5.20
CA GLN A 118 -5.85 5.55 6.51
C GLN A 118 -5.88 4.38 7.52
N TYR A 119 -6.94 3.59 7.53
CA TYR A 119 -7.05 2.42 8.39
C TYR A 119 -5.94 1.39 8.11
N TYR A 120 -5.69 1.05 6.85
CA TYR A 120 -4.60 0.14 6.46
C TYR A 120 -3.22 0.72 6.81
N LYS A 121 -3.03 2.03 6.68
CA LYS A 121 -1.83 2.70 7.18
C LYS A 121 -1.66 2.52 8.69
N MET A 122 -2.72 2.71 9.49
CA MET A 122 -2.66 2.51 10.94
C MET A 122 -2.39 1.04 11.34
N LYS A 123 -2.80 0.10 10.50
CA LYS A 123 -2.51 -1.33 10.65
C LYS A 123 -1.16 -1.76 10.07
N THR A 124 -0.34 -0.82 9.60
CA THR A 124 1.01 -1.09 9.09
C THR A 124 2.06 -0.68 10.14
N PRO A 125 3.09 -1.51 10.41
CA PRO A 125 4.17 -1.15 11.32
C PRO A 125 4.77 0.23 11.02
N SER A 126 4.88 1.05 12.05
CA SER A 126 5.41 2.42 11.96
C SER A 126 6.89 2.43 11.58
N SER A 127 7.67 1.43 12.02
CA SER A 127 9.08 1.32 11.68
C SER A 127 9.33 1.15 10.19
N PHE A 128 8.41 0.50 9.48
CA PHE A 128 8.45 0.42 8.02
C PHE A 128 8.38 1.81 7.39
N THR A 129 7.39 2.61 7.80
CA THR A 129 7.19 3.96 7.25
C THR A 129 8.39 4.87 7.57
N GLN A 130 8.95 4.76 8.77
CA GLN A 130 10.15 5.51 9.17
C GLN A 130 11.39 5.11 8.35
N ALA A 131 11.63 3.82 8.18
CA ALA A 131 12.75 3.31 7.39
C ALA A 131 12.63 3.72 5.91
N LEU A 132 11.41 3.72 5.38
CA LEU A 132 11.16 4.11 4.00
C LEU A 132 11.29 5.61 3.74
N PHE A 133 11.09 6.47 4.74
CA PHE A 133 11.10 7.91 4.52
C PHE A 133 12.43 8.36 3.92
N SER A 134 13.55 7.91 4.49
CA SER A 134 14.89 8.22 3.98
C SER A 134 15.18 7.59 2.62
N ILE A 135 14.50 6.51 2.25
CA ILE A 135 14.69 5.79 0.98
C ILE A 135 13.85 6.39 -0.15
N MET A 136 12.62 6.82 0.14
CA MET A 136 11.67 7.31 -0.86
C MET A 136 11.68 8.83 -1.00
N PHE A 137 11.89 9.56 0.09
CA PHE A 137 11.71 11.02 0.16
C PHE A 137 12.92 11.77 0.73
N GLY A 138 13.92 11.07 1.25
CA GLY A 138 15.15 11.65 1.82
C GLY A 138 16.39 11.46 0.95
N GLU A 139 17.52 11.97 1.43
CA GLU A 139 18.83 11.76 0.80
C GLU A 139 19.59 10.62 1.51
N GLY A 140 20.17 9.69 0.74
CA GLY A 140 21.09 8.68 1.24
C GLY A 140 20.49 7.38 1.78
N GLY A 141 19.21 7.08 1.48
CA GLY A 141 18.61 5.78 1.80
C GLY A 141 19.21 4.64 0.97
N ASP A 142 19.39 3.47 1.58
CA ASP A 142 19.89 2.27 0.90
C ASP A 142 18.75 1.53 0.19
N GLU A 143 18.55 1.78 -1.10
CA GLU A 143 17.54 1.08 -1.92
C GLU A 143 17.69 -0.45 -1.93
N LYS A 144 18.90 -0.97 -1.61
CA LYS A 144 19.13 -2.42 -1.50
C LYS A 144 18.35 -3.04 -0.36
N PHE A 145 18.07 -2.27 0.69
CA PHE A 145 17.28 -2.71 1.83
C PHE A 145 15.86 -3.15 1.41
N ILE A 146 15.25 -2.43 0.45
CA ILE A 146 13.91 -2.73 -0.04
C ILE A 146 13.93 -3.77 -1.15
N SER A 147 14.85 -3.66 -2.11
CA SER A 147 14.91 -4.60 -3.23
C SER A 147 15.25 -6.04 -2.82
N HIS A 148 15.91 -6.24 -1.69
CA HIS A 148 16.20 -7.57 -1.14
C HIS A 148 15.25 -8.00 0.00
N ALA A 149 14.32 -7.13 0.43
CA ALA A 149 13.40 -7.48 1.48
C ALA A 149 12.40 -8.55 1.01
N LEU A 150 12.29 -9.64 1.77
CA LEU A 150 11.30 -10.69 1.53
C LEU A 150 9.94 -10.35 2.14
N CYS A 151 9.92 -9.56 3.21
CA CYS A 151 8.73 -9.12 3.93
C CYS A 151 8.99 -7.74 4.58
N LEU A 152 7.93 -7.17 5.17
CA LEU A 152 7.99 -5.87 5.84
C LEU A 152 8.96 -5.93 7.04
N PRO A 153 10.04 -5.13 7.07
CA PRO A 153 10.95 -5.10 8.22
C PRO A 153 10.28 -4.39 9.40
N VAL A 154 10.52 -4.92 10.61
CA VAL A 154 10.08 -4.33 11.88
C VAL A 154 11.29 -4.13 12.78
N THR A 155 11.45 -2.93 13.35
CA THR A 155 12.59 -2.65 14.24
C THR A 155 12.36 -3.20 15.64
N ALA A 156 13.44 -3.59 16.33
CA ALA A 156 13.38 -4.00 17.73
C ALA A 156 12.81 -2.91 18.64
N GLN A 157 13.06 -1.63 18.32
CA GLN A 157 12.53 -0.50 19.07
C GLN A 157 11.00 -0.45 19.03
N GLU A 158 10.39 -0.60 17.86
CA GLU A 158 8.92 -0.63 17.74
C GLU A 158 8.32 -1.78 18.55
N LEU A 159 8.96 -2.96 18.54
CA LEU A 159 8.51 -4.12 19.31
C LEU A 159 8.51 -3.84 20.82
N ILE A 160 9.57 -3.18 21.32
CA ILE A 160 9.69 -2.81 22.74
C ILE A 160 8.60 -1.79 23.10
N GLU A 161 8.46 -0.71 22.34
CA GLU A 161 7.48 0.35 22.56
C GLU A 161 6.05 -0.21 22.56
N ASN A 162 5.73 -1.06 21.58
CA ASN A 162 4.44 -1.72 21.47
C ASN A 162 4.11 -2.66 22.64
N SER A 163 5.12 -3.38 23.14
CA SER A 163 4.97 -4.24 24.32
C SER A 163 4.70 -3.44 25.60
N GLN A 164 5.31 -2.26 25.73
CA GLN A 164 5.14 -1.38 26.89
C GLN A 164 3.78 -0.70 26.92
N GLU A 165 3.30 -0.23 25.76
CA GLU A 165 1.94 0.36 25.62
C GLU A 165 0.85 -0.67 25.93
N SER A 166 1.06 -1.94 25.60
CA SER A 166 0.11 -3.02 25.91
C SER A 166 -0.01 -3.31 27.41
N MET A 167 1.01 -2.98 28.21
CA MET A 167 1.02 -3.15 29.67
C MET A 167 0.44 -1.94 30.43
N ALA A 168 0.47 -0.75 29.82
CA ALA A 168 -0.17 0.45 30.34
C ALA A 168 -1.64 0.49 29.90
N SER A 169 -2.52 -0.10 30.72
CA SER A 169 -3.97 -0.17 30.49
C SER A 169 -4.57 1.17 30.01
N GLY A 170 -4.97 1.25 28.73
CA GLY A 170 -5.64 2.42 28.14
C GLY A 170 -5.26 2.76 26.69
N GLY A 171 -4.32 2.04 26.06
CA GLY A 171 -3.95 2.27 24.66
C GLY A 171 -5.12 2.09 23.68
N PRO A 172 -5.12 2.79 22.52
CA PRO A 172 -6.14 2.60 21.49
C PRO A 172 -6.22 1.12 21.11
N ILE A 173 -7.42 0.55 21.11
CA ILE A 173 -7.67 -0.89 20.84
C ILE A 173 -7.16 -1.31 19.45
N ASP A 174 -6.90 -0.34 18.57
CA ASP A 174 -6.60 -0.55 17.16
C ASP A 174 -5.12 -0.50 16.75
N THR A 175 -4.16 -0.44 17.68
CA THR A 175 -2.73 -0.46 17.33
C THR A 175 -2.25 -1.85 16.87
N VAL A 176 -1.25 -1.87 15.98
CA VAL A 176 -0.57 -3.11 15.54
C VAL A 176 0.00 -3.81 16.77
N LYS A 177 -0.14 -5.13 16.89
CA LYS A 177 0.47 -5.93 17.96
C LYS A 177 1.33 -7.01 17.37
N PHE A 178 2.46 -7.29 18.02
CA PHE A 178 3.43 -8.26 17.54
C PHE A 178 3.48 -9.50 18.42
N PHE A 179 3.50 -10.66 17.78
CA PHE A 179 3.81 -11.93 18.41
C PHE A 179 5.20 -12.39 17.94
N LEU A 180 6.15 -12.48 18.87
CA LEU A 180 7.54 -12.82 18.56
C LEU A 180 7.71 -14.34 18.45
N VAL A 181 8.32 -14.79 17.36
CA VAL A 181 8.65 -16.18 17.10
C VAL A 181 10.16 -16.30 16.91
N ASP A 182 10.82 -17.04 17.80
CA ASP A 182 12.23 -17.40 17.63
C ASP A 182 12.33 -18.56 16.64
N CYS A 183 13.14 -18.40 15.58
CA CYS A 183 13.18 -19.28 14.40
C CYS A 183 14.52 -20.02 14.29
#